data_AF-A0A239LSG2-F1
#
_entry.id   AF-A0A239LSG2-F1
#
_cell.length_a   1.000
_cell.length_b   1.000
_cell.length_c   1.000
_cell.angle_alpha   90.00
_cell.angle_beta   90.00
_cell.angle_gamma   90.00
#
_symmetry.space_group_name_H-M   'P 1'
#
loop_
_entity.id
_entity.type
_entity.pdbx_description
1 polymer ?
#
loop_
_entity_poly.entity_id
_entity_poly.type
_entity_poly.pdbx_seq_one_letter_code
_entity_poly.pdbx_strand_id
1 'polypeptide(L)' 'MVYWHKLPDQLPDVDTTVMIYTPDANEPVWMGWFDGEIWREVGSARVYPTHWAELLEGPKE' A
#
# COMPACT_ATOMS: atom_id res chain seq x y z
N MET A 1 -9.59 1.09 -13.26
CA MET A 1 -9.39 2.42 -12.64
C MET A 1 -8.88 2.16 -11.24
N VAL A 2 -7.78 2.80 -10.82
CA VAL A 2 -7.20 2.60 -9.49
C VAL A 2 -7.91 3.54 -8.51
N TYR A 3 -8.42 3.00 -7.40
CA TYR A 3 -9.05 3.76 -6.33
C TYR A 3 -8.12 3.84 -5.14
N TRP A 4 -7.83 5.06 -4.69
CA TRP A 4 -6.93 5.32 -3.56
C TRP A 4 -7.72 5.59 -2.29
N HIS A 5 -7.42 4.84 -1.25
CA HIS A 5 -7.95 4.97 0.10
C HIS A 5 -6.99 5.81 0.94
N LYS A 6 -7.51 6.86 1.58
CA LYS A 6 -6.72 7.73 2.45
C LYS A 6 -6.57 7.11 3.84
N LEU A 7 -5.39 7.26 4.44
CA LEU A 7 -5.14 6.88 5.82
C LEU A 7 -5.48 8.03 6.80
N PRO A 8 -5.98 7.72 8.02
CA PRO A 8 -6.29 6.39 8.56
C PRO A 8 -7.74 5.92 8.29
N ASP A 9 -8.49 6.58 7.39
CA ASP A 9 -9.93 6.37 7.19
C ASP A 9 -10.28 4.91 6.86
N GLN A 10 -9.43 4.22 6.12
CA GLN A 10 -9.56 2.80 5.80
C GLN A 10 -8.18 2.15 5.71
N LEU A 11 -8.03 0.97 6.29
CA LEU A 11 -6.85 0.11 6.14
C LEU A 11 -7.19 -1.08 5.23
N PRO A 12 -6.21 -1.65 4.52
CA PRO A 12 -6.39 -2.94 3.86
C PRO A 12 -6.46 -4.05 4.92
N ASP A 13 -6.81 -5.26 4.49
CA ASP A 13 -6.65 -6.45 5.31
C ASP A 13 -5.17 -6.64 5.67
N VAL A 14 -4.93 -7.12 6.90
CA VAL A 14 -3.58 -7.39 7.39
C VAL A 14 -2.85 -8.37 6.46
N ASP A 15 -1.57 -8.10 6.22
CA ASP A 15 -0.69 -8.86 5.34
C ASP A 15 -1.12 -8.90 3.86
N THR A 16 -2.09 -8.08 3.45
CA THR A 16 -2.43 -7.91 2.03
C THR A 16 -1.44 -6.95 1.36
N THR A 17 -0.82 -7.41 0.29
CA THR A 17 0.05 -6.57 -0.54
C THR A 17 -0.80 -5.61 -1.37
N VAL A 18 -0.50 -4.32 -1.26
CA VAL A 18 -1.21 -3.21 -1.92
C VAL A 18 -0.21 -2.23 -2.53
N MET A 19 -0.70 -1.33 -3.38
CA MET A 19 0.05 -0.13 -3.72
C MET A 19 -0.04 0.86 -2.56
N ILE A 20 1.07 1.50 -2.21
CA ILE A 20 1.16 2.53 -1.18
C ILE A 20 1.69 3.82 -1.78
N TYR A 21 1.23 4.97 -1.26
CA TYR A 21 1.72 6.29 -1.65
C TYR A 21 2.40 6.99 -0.46
N THR A 22 3.72 7.17 -0.55
CA THR A 22 4.57 7.85 0.43
C THR A 22 5.23 9.07 -0.23
N PRO A 23 4.73 10.30 -0.03
CA PRO A 23 5.14 11.47 -0.83
C PRO A 23 6.63 11.82 -0.69
N ASP A 24 7.25 11.50 0.44
CA ASP A 24 8.65 11.81 0.74
C ASP A 24 9.62 10.67 0.38
N ALA A 25 9.13 9.57 -0.19
CA ALA A 25 9.97 8.46 -0.63
C ALA A 25 10.64 8.76 -1.99
N ASN A 26 11.78 8.12 -2.26
CA ASN A 26 12.45 8.21 -3.56
C ASN A 26 11.52 7.76 -4.70
N GLU A 27 10.76 6.69 -4.45
CA GLU A 27 9.69 6.22 -5.31
C GLU A 27 8.35 6.40 -4.56
N PRO A 28 7.57 7.45 -4.89
CA PRO A 28 6.40 7.79 -4.08
C PRO A 28 5.30 6.75 -4.11
N VAL A 29 5.18 5.98 -5.20
CA VAL A 29 4.20 4.90 -5.33
C VAL A 29 4.95 3.58 -5.41
N TRP A 30 4.75 2.71 -4.43
CA TRP A 30 5.44 1.42 -4.37
C TRP A 30 4.52 0.33 -3.81
N MET A 31 5.03 -0.90 -3.72
CA MET A 31 4.31 -2.01 -3.10
C MET A 31 4.63 -2.10 -1.60
N GLY A 32 3.60 -2.40 -0.81
CA GLY A 32 3.74 -2.60 0.62
C GLY A 32 2.54 -3.32 1.23
N TRP A 33 2.58 -3.52 2.55
CA TRP A 33 1.49 -4.11 3.32
C TRP A 33 1.43 -3.50 4.73
N PHE A 34 0.28 -3.68 5.38
CA PHE A 34 0.10 -3.38 6.78
C PHE A 34 0.13 -4.68 7.58
N ASP A 35 1.04 -4.80 8.57
CA ASP A 35 1.23 -6.05 9.34
C ASP A 35 0.34 -6.14 10.59
N GLY A 36 -0.65 -5.24 10.71
CA GLY A 36 -1.51 -5.10 11.90
C GLY A 36 -1.03 -4.04 12.89
N GLU A 37 0.24 -3.64 12.81
CA GLU A 37 0.83 -2.62 13.69
C GLU A 37 1.49 -1.48 12.90
N ILE A 38 2.27 -1.81 11.88
CA ILE A 38 3.02 -0.85 11.06
C ILE A 38 2.92 -1.16 9.57
N TRP A 39 3.21 -0.13 8.77
CA TRP A 39 3.33 -0.25 7.32
C TRP A 39 4.76 -0.63 6.93
N ARG A 40 4.87 -1.56 5.98
CA ARG A 40 6.13 -2.01 5.39
C ARG A 40 6.06 -1.97 3.88
N GLU A 41 7.17 -1.64 3.24
CA GLU A 41 7.35 -1.83 1.81
C GLU A 41 7.91 -3.23 1.49
N VAL A 42 7.84 -3.71 0.25
CA VAL A 42 8.24 -5.08 -0.18
C VAL A 42 9.66 -5.53 0.24
N GLY A 43 10.59 -4.60 0.49
CA GLY A 43 11.91 -4.82 1.08
C GLY A 43 11.94 -4.89 2.62
N SER A 44 10.77 -4.93 3.27
CA SER A 44 10.55 -4.96 4.72
C SER A 44 10.92 -3.69 5.48
N ALA A 45 11.31 -2.61 4.80
CA ALA A 45 11.55 -1.33 5.47
C ALA A 45 10.23 -0.73 5.97
N ARG A 46 10.27 -0.11 7.15
CA ARG A 46 9.12 0.61 7.68
C ARG A 46 8.87 1.88 6.87
N VAL A 47 7.61 2.13 6.53
CA VAL A 47 7.18 3.29 5.77
C VAL A 47 5.97 3.96 6.42
N TYR A 48 5.64 5.19 5.99
CA TYR A 48 4.52 5.97 6.50
C TYR A 48 3.69 6.50 5.33
N PRO A 49 2.96 5.61 4.62
CA PRO A 49 2.16 6.03 3.49
C PRO A 49 1.02 6.95 3.94
N THR A 50 0.50 7.73 3.00
CA THR A 50 -0.68 8.58 3.19
C THR A 50 -1.93 7.98 2.56
N HIS A 51 -1.74 7.14 1.54
CA HIS A 51 -2.80 6.46 0.81
C HIS A 51 -2.36 5.05 0.42
N TRP A 52 -3.34 4.19 0.15
CA TRP A 52 -3.11 2.86 -0.44
C TRP A 52 -4.17 2.56 -1.50
N ALA A 53 -3.89 1.60 -2.38
CA ALA A 53 -4.83 1.11 -3.39
C ALA A 53 -4.64 -0.38 -3.63
N GLU A 54 -5.72 -1.09 -3.94
CA GLU A 54 -5.64 -2.50 -4.33
C GLU A 54 -4.79 -2.68 -5.59
N LEU A 55 -4.08 -3.80 -5.66
CA LEU A 55 -3.42 -4.22 -6.89
C LEU A 55 -4.48 -4.53 -7.95
N LEU A 56 -4.18 -4.17 -9.19
CA LEU A 56 -5.04 -4.54 -10.32
C LEU A 56 -5.03 -6.06 -10.47
N GLU A 57 -6.21 -6.63 -10.72
CA GLU A 57 -6.32 -8.05 -11.07
C GLU A 57 -5.52 -8.35 -12.35
N GLY A 58 -4.87 -9.50 -12.37
CA GLY A 58 -4.25 -10.04 -13.57
C GLY A 58 -5.29 -10.36 -14.66
N PRO A 59 -4.83 -10.67 -15.88
CA PRO A 59 -5.71 -11.13 -16.95
C PRO A 59 -6.49 -12.37 -16.51
N LYS A 60 -7.78 -12.42 -16.88
CA LYS A 60 -8.62 -13.61 -16.73
C LYS A 60 -8.53 -14.41 -18.04
N GLU A 61 -8.23 -15.70 -17.92
CA GLU A 61 -8.33 -16.67 -19.03
C GLU A 61 -9.77 -17.02 -19.37
#